data_AF-K7LIP4-F1
#
_entry.id   AF-K7LIP4-F1
#
_cell.length_a   1.000
_cell.length_b   1.000
_cell.length_c   1.000
_cell.angle_alpha   90.00
_cell.angle_beta   90.00
_cell.angle_gamma   90.00
#
_symmetry.space_group_name_H-M   'P 1'
#
loop_
_entity.id
_entity.type
_entity.pdbx_description
1 polymer ?
#
loop_
_entity_poly.entity_id
_entity_poly.type
_entity_poly.pdbx_seq_one_letter_code
_entity_poly.pdbx_strand_id
1 'polypeptide(L)'
;MELVLQYLKRKVFSCPLPASIIPELHVCKSDPWDLPGDLEQERYFFSTKVAKYPNGNRSNRATNSGYWKATGLDKQIVTSKGNNQVFEMNKTLVFCRGKPPYGSRTDWIMHEYRLILNGSQSKVRPNKLLLFM
;
A
#
# COMPACT_ATOMS: atom_id res chain seq x y z
N MET A 1 10.42 -2.21 9.88
CA MET A 1 10.42 -1.45 8.60
C MET A 1 11.36 -2.03 7.55
N GLU A 2 12.56 -2.51 7.90
CA GLU A 2 13.54 -3.00 6.89
C GLU A 2 13.02 -4.12 5.98
N LEU A 3 12.27 -5.08 6.53
CA LEU A 3 11.74 -6.23 5.77
C LEU A 3 10.78 -5.80 4.65
N VAL A 4 9.80 -4.94 4.97
CA VAL A 4 8.81 -4.39 4.02
C VAL A 4 9.51 -3.76 2.82
N LEU A 5 10.53 -2.95 3.10
CA LEU A 5 11.29 -2.24 2.08
C LEU A 5 12.12 -3.18 1.23
N GLN A 6 12.73 -4.20 1.84
CA GLN A 6 13.49 -5.22 1.10
C GLN A 6 12.59 -5.99 0.13
N TYR A 7 11.40 -6.42 0.56
CA TYR A 7 10.42 -7.09 -0.28
C TYR A 7 9.94 -6.19 -1.41
N LEU A 8 9.60 -4.94 -1.10
CA LEU A 8 9.12 -3.98 -2.08
C LEU A 8 10.21 -3.63 -3.11
N LYS A 9 11.46 -3.41 -2.68
CA LYS A 9 12.61 -3.16 -3.57
C LYS A 9 12.82 -4.35 -4.50
N ARG A 10 12.90 -5.57 -3.97
CA ARG A 10 13.04 -6.78 -4.78
C ARG A 10 11.90 -6.95 -5.77
N LYS A 11 10.65 -6.70 -5.37
CA LYS A 11 9.48 -6.77 -6.26
C LYS A 11 9.55 -5.73 -7.38
N VAL A 12 9.99 -4.50 -7.10
CA VAL A 12 10.13 -3.43 -8.10
C VAL A 12 11.27 -3.69 -9.08
N PHE A 13 12.40 -4.22 -8.59
CA PHE A 13 13.54 -4.59 -9.44
C PHE A 13 13.44 -6.00 -10.03
N SER A 14 12.26 -6.65 -9.95
CA SER A 14 12.02 -8.01 -10.43
C SER A 14 13.04 -9.04 -9.94
N CYS A 15 13.63 -8.80 -8.76
CA CYS A 15 14.55 -9.71 -8.11
C CYS A 15 13.77 -10.81 -7.36
N PRO A 16 14.33 -12.03 -7.23
CA PRO A 16 13.72 -13.09 -6.43
C PRO A 16 13.41 -12.62 -5.00
N LEU A 17 12.17 -12.83 -4.56
CA LEU A 17 11.76 -12.56 -3.19
C LEU A 17 12.35 -13.64 -2.26
N PRO A 18 12.74 -13.31 -1.02
CA PRO A 18 13.28 -14.28 -0.08
C PRO A 18 12.33 -15.44 0.20
N ALA A 19 11.03 -15.18 0.15
CA ALA A 19 9.98 -16.18 0.19
C ALA A 19 8.71 -15.65 -0.51
N SER A 20 7.93 -16.53 -1.13
CA SER A 20 6.66 -16.20 -1.79
C SER A 20 5.51 -16.08 -0.78
N ILE A 21 5.71 -15.31 0.29
CA ILE A 21 4.76 -15.22 1.41
C ILE A 21 3.69 -14.14 1.18
N ILE A 22 4.01 -13.11 0.39
CA ILE A 22 3.14 -11.93 0.24
C ILE A 22 2.25 -12.09 -1.00
N PRO A 23 0.93 -12.30 -0.86
CA PRO A 23 0.01 -12.43 -1.98
C PRO A 23 -0.23 -11.08 -2.68
N GLU A 24 -0.63 -11.14 -3.95
CA GLU A 24 -1.09 -9.99 -4.72
C GLU A 24 -2.62 -9.85 -4.62
N LEU A 25 -3.11 -8.72 -4.10
CA LEU A 25 -4.54 -8.48 -3.88
C LEU A 25 -4.95 -7.00 -4.08
N HIS A 26 -6.19 -6.77 -4.49
CA HIS A 26 -6.79 -5.43 -4.57
C HIS A 26 -7.32 -4.94 -3.22
N VAL A 27 -6.42 -4.70 -2.28
CA VAL A 27 -6.81 -4.53 -0.88
C VAL A 27 -7.65 -3.28 -0.60
N CYS A 28 -7.47 -2.20 -1.36
CA CYS A 28 -8.27 -0.99 -1.20
C CYS A 28 -9.76 -1.15 -1.56
N LYS A 29 -10.18 -2.28 -2.14
CA LYS A 29 -11.57 -2.58 -2.51
C LYS A 29 -12.24 -3.59 -1.58
N SER A 30 -11.50 -4.19 -0.67
CA SER A 30 -11.98 -5.22 0.24
C SER A 30 -12.14 -4.66 1.65
N ASP A 31 -13.13 -5.17 2.40
CA ASP A 31 -13.23 -4.86 3.81
C ASP A 31 -12.05 -5.50 4.56
N PRO A 32 -11.53 -4.88 5.64
CA PRO A 32 -10.34 -5.37 6.35
C PRO A 32 -10.43 -6.81 6.87
N TRP A 33 -11.64 -7.25 7.23
CA TRP A 33 -11.92 -8.60 7.73
C TRP A 33 -12.06 -9.64 6.62
N ASP A 34 -12.26 -9.22 5.37
CA ASP A 34 -12.33 -10.13 4.21
C ASP A 34 -10.94 -10.46 3.65
N LEU A 35 -9.89 -9.83 4.19
CA LEU A 35 -8.53 -10.06 3.73
C LEU A 35 -8.00 -11.39 4.26
N PRO A 36 -7.29 -12.18 3.44
CA PRO A 36 -6.82 -13.48 3.88
C PRO A 36 -5.71 -13.35 4.93
N GLY A 37 -5.59 -14.36 5.78
CA GLY A 37 -4.65 -14.39 6.89
C GLY A 37 -5.32 -14.20 8.25
N ASP A 38 -4.51 -14.25 9.30
CA ASP A 38 -4.96 -14.10 10.68
C ASP A 38 -5.34 -12.64 10.98
N LEU A 39 -6.51 -12.43 11.59
CA LEU A 39 -6.99 -11.10 11.98
C LEU A 39 -6.23 -10.53 13.19
N GLU A 40 -5.57 -11.39 13.97
CA GLU A 40 -4.80 -11.00 15.16
C GLU A 40 -3.33 -10.65 14.83
N GLN A 41 -2.90 -10.86 13.58
CA GLN A 41 -1.52 -10.65 13.14
C GLN A 41 -1.42 -9.60 12.03
N GLU A 42 -0.24 -9.02 11.90
CA GLU A 42 0.10 -8.16 10.78
C GLU A 42 0.01 -8.92 9.45
N ARG A 43 -0.73 -8.38 8.48
CA ARG A 43 -0.90 -8.99 7.15
C ARG A 43 -0.28 -8.13 6.06
N TYR A 44 0.41 -8.76 5.13
CA TYR A 44 1.18 -8.09 4.07
C TYR A 44 0.60 -8.46 2.70
N PHE A 45 0.41 -7.46 1.84
CA PHE A 45 -0.14 -7.66 0.50
C PHE A 45 0.53 -6.76 -0.53
N PHE A 46 0.91 -7.33 -1.66
CA PHE A 46 1.18 -6.52 -2.83
C PHE A 46 -0.14 -6.07 -3.44
N SER A 47 -0.25 -4.77 -3.72
CA SER A 47 -1.45 -4.22 -4.36
C SER A 47 -1.10 -3.39 -5.57
N THR A 48 -1.84 -3.61 -6.65
CA THR A 48 -1.72 -2.82 -7.86
C THR A 48 -2.58 -1.56 -7.73
N LYS A 49 -2.04 -0.40 -8.14
CA LYS A 49 -2.79 0.86 -8.14
C LYS A 49 -3.90 0.77 -9.19
N VAL A 50 -5.15 0.63 -8.75
CA VAL A 50 -6.33 0.85 -9.60
C VAL A 50 -6.73 2.32 -9.49
N ALA A 51 -6.53 3.08 -10.57
CA ALA A 51 -7.02 4.45 -10.66
C ALA A 51 -8.56 4.43 -10.64
N LYS A 52 -9.19 5.34 -9.87
CA LYS A 52 -10.67 5.48 -9.84
C LYS A 52 -11.22 5.84 -11.23
N TYR A 53 -10.40 6.52 -12.04
CA TYR A 53 -10.69 6.90 -13.42
C TYR A 53 -9.46 6.65 -14.29
N PRO A 54 -9.60 6.40 -15.61
CA PRO A 54 -8.46 6.17 -16.51
C PRO A 54 -7.36 7.24 -16.43
N ASN A 55 -7.75 8.50 -16.18
CA ASN A 55 -6.86 9.65 -16.08
C ASN A 55 -6.76 10.23 -14.64
N GLY A 56 -7.25 9.51 -13.64
CA GLY A 56 -7.40 10.00 -12.28
C GLY A 56 -6.29 9.56 -11.33
N ASN A 57 -5.71 10.47 -10.56
CA ASN A 57 -4.74 10.13 -9.52
C ASN A 57 -5.36 9.57 -8.23
N ARG A 58 -6.68 9.70 -8.05
CA ARG A 58 -7.40 9.18 -6.88
C ARG A 58 -7.65 7.68 -7.04
N SER A 59 -7.28 6.85 -6.06
CA SER A 59 -7.69 5.45 -6.03
C SER A 59 -9.11 5.34 -5.47
N ASN A 60 -9.92 4.42 -6.01
CA ASN A 60 -11.19 4.09 -5.37
C ASN A 60 -10.88 3.29 -4.10
N ARG A 61 -11.31 3.83 -2.96
CA ARG A 61 -11.06 3.30 -1.62
C ARG A 61 -12.35 2.95 -0.89
N ALA A 62 -13.48 2.97 -1.59
CA ALA A 62 -14.74 2.49 -1.08
C ALA A 62 -14.77 0.96 -1.16
N THR A 63 -15.21 0.34 -0.09
CA THR A 63 -15.42 -1.10 0.04
C THR A 63 -16.93 -1.34 0.17
N ASN A 64 -17.36 -2.60 0.38
CA ASN A 64 -18.76 -2.91 0.55
C ASN A 64 -19.34 -2.26 1.82
N SER A 65 -18.59 -2.34 2.93
CA SER A 65 -19.05 -1.90 4.24
C SER A 65 -18.52 -0.54 4.68
N GLY A 66 -17.62 0.08 3.92
CA GLY A 66 -16.93 1.29 4.37
C GLY A 66 -16.01 1.93 3.33
N TYR A 67 -15.01 2.64 3.84
CA TYR A 67 -13.99 3.27 3.00
C TYR A 67 -12.67 3.48 3.74
N TRP A 68 -11.57 3.39 2.99
CA TRP A 68 -10.23 3.70 3.49
C TRP A 68 -9.93 5.20 3.36
N LYS A 69 -9.76 5.87 4.50
CA LYS A 69 -9.41 7.29 4.59
C LYS A 69 -7.93 7.44 4.93
N ALA A 70 -7.21 8.31 4.21
CA ALA A 70 -5.84 8.64 4.61
C ALA A 70 -5.83 9.36 5.96
N THR A 71 -4.90 9.00 6.83
CA THR A 71 -4.69 9.64 8.12
C THR A 71 -3.23 10.03 8.30
N GLY A 72 -2.99 11.14 8.98
CA GLY A 72 -1.65 11.65 9.25
C GLY A 72 -0.93 12.26 8.05
N LEU A 73 0.32 12.63 8.29
CA LEU A 73 1.25 13.12 7.29
C LEU A 73 1.94 11.93 6.63
N ASP A 74 2.01 11.93 5.30
CA ASP A 74 2.78 10.93 4.57
C ASP A 74 4.26 11.06 4.96
N LYS A 75 4.89 9.96 5.38
CA LYS A 75 6.33 9.93 5.71
C LYS A 75 7.12 9.60 4.46
N GLN A 76 8.02 10.49 4.07
CA GLN A 76 9.01 10.21 3.03
C GLN A 76 10.32 9.80 3.69
N ILE A 77 10.79 8.59 3.41
CA ILE A 77 12.11 8.12 3.83
C ILE A 77 12.99 8.15 2.59
N VAL A 78 14.09 8.89 2.65
CA VAL A 78 15.06 8.96 1.56
C VAL A 78 16.17 7.97 1.87
N THR A 79 16.27 6.91 1.08
CA THR A 79 17.43 6.02 1.14
C THR A 79 18.33 6.34 -0.03
N SER A 80 19.42 7.06 0.25
CA SER A 80 20.51 7.27 -0.70
C SER A 80 21.46 6.08 -0.64
N LYS A 81 21.35 5.14 -1.58
CA LYS A 81 22.37 4.10 -1.76
C LYS A 81 22.83 4.13 -3.22
N GLY A 82 23.91 4.86 -3.48
CA GLY A 82 24.47 5.10 -4.81
C GLY A 82 23.72 6.15 -5.63
N ASN A 83 23.91 6.15 -6.95
CA ASN A 83 23.34 7.14 -7.88
C ASN A 83 21.82 7.03 -8.08
N ASN A 84 21.18 5.99 -7.54
CA ASN A 84 19.73 5.82 -7.60
C ASN A 84 19.12 6.23 -6.26
N GLN A 85 18.62 7.47 -6.19
CA GLN A 85 17.82 7.90 -5.03
C GLN A 85 16.50 7.15 -5.04
N VAL A 86 16.31 6.32 -4.02
CA VAL A 86 15.06 5.61 -3.77
C VAL A 86 14.32 6.35 -2.68
N PHE A 87 13.18 6.94 -3.01
CA PHE A 87 12.28 7.51 -2.03
C PHE A 87 11.23 6.48 -1.67
N GLU A 88 11.06 6.30 -0.38
CA GLU A 88 10.03 5.47 0.20
C GLU A 88 8.94 6.41 0.69
N MET A 89 7.68 6.19 0.31
CA MET A 89 6.57 6.88 0.94
C MET A 89 5.74 5.88 1.72
N ASN A 90 5.51 6.17 2.99
CA ASN A 90 4.54 5.48 3.84
C ASN A 90 3.32 6.39 4.02
N LYS A 91 2.17 5.94 3.52
CA LYS A 91 0.87 6.56 3.76
C LYS A 91 0.08 5.68 4.72
N THR A 92 -0.41 6.25 5.81
CA THR A 92 -1.31 5.53 6.71
C THR A 92 -2.76 5.77 6.30
N LEU A 93 -3.56 4.71 6.31
CA LEU A 93 -5.00 4.75 6.10
C LEU A 93 -5.70 4.11 7.29
N VAL A 94 -6.88 4.61 7.58
CA VAL A 94 -7.81 4.08 8.58
C VAL A 94 -9.06 3.66 7.83
N PHE A 95 -9.62 2.51 8.20
CA PHE A 95 -10.92 2.11 7.70
C PHE A 95 -12.04 2.80 8.48
N CYS A 96 -12.98 3.39 7.76
CA CYS A 96 -14.21 3.93 8.33
C CYS A 96 -15.39 3.08 7.85
N ARG A 97 -16.17 2.52 8.78
CA ARG A 97 -17.37 1.74 8.47
C ARG A 97 -18.54 2.67 8.16
N GLY A 98 -19.29 2.40 7.11
CA GLY A 98 -20.41 3.21 6.64
C GLY A 98 -20.05 4.12 5.46
N LYS A 99 -21.00 4.97 5.05
CA LYS A 99 -20.82 5.85 3.89
C LYS A 99 -20.26 7.21 4.31
N PRO A 100 -19.33 7.82 3.54
CA PRO A 100 -18.93 9.20 3.78
C PRO A 100 -20.14 10.15 3.73
N PRO A 101 -20.20 11.21 4.56
CA PRO A 101 -19.26 11.58 5.62
C PRO A 101 -19.52 10.90 6.98
N TYR A 102 -20.60 10.15 7.13
CA TYR A 102 -21.09 9.61 8.42
C TYR A 102 -20.43 8.30 8.88
N GLY A 103 -19.29 7.93 8.28
CA GLY A 103 -18.62 6.68 8.61
C GLY A 103 -17.92 6.73 9.97
N SER A 104 -18.12 5.69 10.77
CA SER A 104 -17.43 5.52 12.06
C SER A 104 -16.02 5.00 11.84
N ARG A 105 -15.03 5.67 12.42
CA ARG A 105 -13.64 5.20 12.46
C ARG A 105 -13.59 3.83 13.14
N THR A 106 -12.84 2.90 12.55
CA THR A 106 -12.53 1.59 13.14
C THR A 106 -11.06 1.52 13.52
N ASP A 107 -10.67 0.42 14.18
CA ASP A 107 -9.29 0.17 14.61
C ASP A 107 -8.40 -0.38 13.48
N TRP A 108 -8.98 -0.71 12.32
CA TRP A 108 -8.23 -1.22 11.18
C TRP A 108 -7.33 -0.15 10.56
N ILE A 109 -6.03 -0.43 10.54
CA ILE A 109 -5.01 0.44 9.98
C ILE A 109 -4.34 -0.23 8.78
N MET A 110 -4.09 0.55 7.73
CA MET A 110 -3.30 0.13 6.59
C MET A 110 -2.13 1.08 6.40
N HIS A 111 -0.91 0.56 6.33
CA HIS A 111 0.27 1.27 5.89
C HIS A 111 0.57 0.94 4.43
N GLU A 112 0.45 1.95 3.58
CA GLU A 112 0.79 1.87 2.16
C GLU A 112 2.23 2.32 1.93
N TYR A 113 3.08 1.39 1.52
CA TYR A 113 4.46 1.62 1.13
C TYR A 113 4.60 1.65 -0.38
N ARG A 114 5.27 2.68 -0.89
CA ARG A 114 5.63 2.82 -2.31
C ARG A 114 7.09 3.21 -2.47
N LEU A 115 7.72 2.74 -3.54
CA LEU A 115 9.03 3.22 -3.97
C LEU A 115 8.86 4.22 -5.12
N ILE A 116 9.64 5.29 -5.06
CA ILE A 116 9.78 6.30 -6.11
C ILE A 116 11.27 6.31 -6.46
N LEU A 117 11.59 6.06 -7.72
CA LEU A 117 12.96 6.06 -8.23
C LEU A 117 13.20 7.41 -8.92
N ASN A 118 14.18 8.20 -8.47
CA ASN A 118 14.63 9.38 -9.22
C ASN A 118 15.61 8.92 -10.30
N GLY A 119 15.12 8.80 -11.53
CA GLY A 119 15.93 8.46 -12.70
C GLY A 119 15.04 8.09 -13.86
N SER A 120 15.32 8.65 -15.03
CA SER A 120 14.53 8.68 -16.27
C SER A 120 14.23 7.32 -16.94
N GLN A 121 13.93 6.26 -16.18
CA GLN A 121 13.58 4.95 -16.73
C GLN A 121 12.22 4.47 -16.27
N SER A 122 11.30 4.61 -17.23
CA SER A 122 10.37 3.56 -17.66
C SER A 122 9.06 3.43 -16.90
N LYS A 123 8.05 3.08 -17.69
CA LYS A 123 6.62 2.98 -17.42
C LYS A 123 6.26 1.88 -16.41
N VAL A 124 7.03 1.69 -15.34
CA VAL A 124 6.76 0.68 -14.33
C VAL A 124 5.70 1.25 -13.38
N ARG A 125 4.49 0.67 -13.45
CA ARG A 125 3.39 1.03 -12.55
C ARG A 125 3.90 0.88 -11.11
N PRO A 126 3.79 1.90 -10.24
CA PRO A 126 4.31 1.81 -8.89
C PRO A 126 3.60 0.67 -8.16
N ASN A 127 4.33 -0.42 -7.93
CA ASN A 127 3.89 -1.50 -7.06
C ASN A 127 3.80 -0.95 -5.65
N LYS A 128 2.72 -1.27 -4.95
CA LYS A 128 2.51 -0.91 -3.56
C LYS A 128 2.60 -2.16 -2.71
N LEU A 129 3.22 -2.03 -1.55
CA LEU A 129 3.13 -3.03 -0.49
C LEU A 129 2.25 -2.43 0.60
N LEU A 130 1.19 -3.13 0.95
CA LEU A 130 0.23 -2.74 1.95
C LEU A 130 0.42 -3.64 3.17
N LEU A 131 0.59 -3.04 4.34
CA LEU A 131 0.63 -3.70 5.64
C LEU A 131 -0.66 -3.38 6.38
N PHE A 132 -1.35 -4.40 6.89
CA PHE A 132 -2.58 -4.27 7.67
C PHE A 132 -2.30 -4.66 9.11
N MET A 133 -2.79 -3.81 10.01
CA MET A 133 -2.84 -4.02 11.45
C MET A 133 -4.30 -3.98 11.91
#